data_AF-A0A9P4UAF2-F1
#
_entry.id   AF-A0A9P4UAF2-F1
#
_cell.length_a   1.000
_cell.length_b   1.000
_cell.length_c   1.000
_cell.angle_alpha   90.00
_cell.angle_beta   90.00
_cell.angle_gamma   90.00
#
_symmetry.space_group_name_H-M   'P 1'
#
loop_
_entity.id
_entity.type
_entity.pdbx_description
1 polymer ?
#
loop_
_entity_poly.entity_id
_entity_poly.type
_entity_poly.pdbx_seq_one_letter_code
_entity_poly.pdbx_strand_id
1 'polypeptide(L)'
;MIRHKEKKELLVYEPAIKYASFPALEMHSEGKDNVGKSVLKENTEVFDIIDWLRREKSVGSIIKLKVPDRMHNPHNKVKIAKYVRIFRVEVLDWRFLDLGLSLFDKVKSNIRELHLYSSGKRAAIRH
;
A
#
# COMPACT_ATOMS: atom_id res chain seq x y z
N MET A 1 8.15 -10.26 18.70
CA MET A 1 8.13 -8.79 18.49
C MET A 1 9.58 -8.30 18.38
N ILE A 2 10.12 -8.21 17.17
CA ILE A 2 11.50 -7.73 16.97
C ILE A 2 11.48 -6.21 17.15
N ARG A 3 11.95 -5.72 18.31
CA ARG A 3 12.20 -4.30 18.54
C ARG A 3 13.53 -3.95 17.86
N HIS A 4 13.49 -3.65 16.57
CA HIS A 4 14.63 -3.06 15.86
C HIS A 4 14.83 -1.63 16.40
N LYS A 5 15.82 -1.44 17.26
CA LYS A 5 16.20 -0.13 17.82
C LYS A 5 17.29 0.47 16.93
N GLU A 6 16.87 0.92 15.75
CA GLU A 6 17.76 1.59 14.80
C GLU A 6 18.30 2.88 15.45
N LYS A 7 19.62 3.09 15.47
CA LYS A 7 20.18 4.41 15.82
C LYS A 7 19.73 5.37 14.72
N LYS A 8 18.80 6.29 15.05
CA LYS A 8 18.13 7.21 14.11
C LYS A 8 19.08 7.94 13.15
N GLU A 9 20.33 8.12 13.55
CA GLU A 9 21.34 8.92 12.86
C GLU A 9 22.11 8.18 11.76
N LEU A 10 22.03 6.85 11.65
CA LEU A 10 22.87 6.08 10.72
C LEU A 10 22.24 5.87 9.33
N LEU A 11 20.93 6.07 9.20
CA LEU A 11 20.17 5.82 7.97
C LEU A 11 19.29 7.03 7.65
N VAL A 12 19.87 7.93 6.85
CA VAL A 12 19.21 9.11 6.29
C VAL A 12 18.64 8.75 4.92
N TYR A 13 17.39 9.11 4.69
CA TYR A 13 16.73 8.92 3.41
C TYR A 13 16.69 10.24 2.66
N GLU A 14 16.77 10.16 1.34
CA GLU A 14 16.43 11.28 0.48
C GLU A 14 14.94 11.63 0.62
N PRO A 15 14.55 12.92 0.47
CA PRO A 15 13.15 13.34 0.51
C PRO A 15 12.28 12.64 -0.55
N ALA A 16 12.89 12.19 -1.64
CA ALA A 16 12.26 11.43 -2.69
C ALA A 16 12.96 10.07 -2.83
N ILE A 17 12.21 8.98 -2.67
CA ILE A 17 12.76 7.64 -2.95
C ILE A 17 12.32 7.15 -4.32
N LYS A 18 13.26 6.51 -5.01
CA LYS A 18 13.03 5.98 -6.37
C LYS A 18 12.03 4.83 -6.39
N TYR A 19 12.06 3.98 -5.36
CA TYR A 19 11.29 2.74 -5.37
C TYR A 19 11.01 2.24 -3.95
N ALA A 20 9.79 1.76 -3.73
CA ALA A 20 9.40 0.98 -2.57
C ALA A 20 8.62 -0.25 -3.02
N SER A 21 9.05 -1.44 -2.58
CA SER A 21 8.35 -2.71 -2.82
C SER A 21 8.11 -3.43 -1.53
N PHE A 22 6.92 -4.01 -1.41
CA PHE A 22 6.57 -4.86 -0.28
C PHE A 22 6.72 -6.33 -0.67
N PRO A 23 7.13 -7.20 0.27
CA PRO A 23 7.14 -8.64 0.06
C PRO A 23 5.69 -9.17 -0.05
N ALA A 24 5.54 -10.41 -0.52
CA ALA A 24 4.25 -11.08 -0.50
C ALA A 24 3.68 -11.08 0.93
N LEU A 25 2.43 -10.62 1.07
CA LEU A 25 1.80 -10.37 2.36
C LEU A 25 0.94 -11.54 2.86
N GLU A 26 1.01 -12.69 2.18
CA GLU A 26 0.22 -13.87 2.54
C GLU A 26 0.57 -14.34 3.95
N MET A 27 -0.48 -14.62 4.73
CA MET A 27 -0.31 -15.20 6.05
C MET A 27 -0.21 -16.71 5.85
N HIS A 28 0.92 -17.31 6.23
CA HIS A 28 0.92 -18.74 6.54
C HIS A 28 -0.03 -18.93 7.71
N SER A 29 -1.23 -19.45 7.45
CA SER A 29 -2.15 -19.84 8.50
C SER A 29 -1.60 -21.10 9.17
N GLU A 30 -0.67 -20.92 10.10
CA GLU A 30 -0.46 -21.96 11.11
C GLU A 30 -1.76 -22.06 11.91
N GLY A 31 -2.40 -23.22 11.78
CA GLY A 31 -3.84 -23.37 12.00
C GLY A 31 -4.34 -22.87 13.35
N LYS A 32 -5.56 -22.34 13.32
CA LYS A 32 -6.56 -22.56 14.36
C LYS A 32 -7.92 -22.13 13.85
N ASP A 33 -8.73 -23.14 13.59
CA ASP A 33 -10.17 -23.09 13.59
C ASP A 33 -10.66 -22.32 14.82
N ASN A 34 -11.29 -21.17 14.60
CA ASN A 34 -12.22 -20.58 15.54
C ASN A 34 -13.33 -19.90 14.74
N VAL A 35 -14.32 -20.72 14.41
CA VAL A 35 -15.65 -20.30 13.97
C VAL A 35 -16.24 -19.41 15.07
N GLY A 36 -16.20 -18.09 14.88
CA GLY A 36 -16.81 -17.15 15.81
C GLY A 36 -16.36 -15.71 15.59
N LYS A 37 -17.06 -14.97 14.72
CA LYS A 37 -17.10 -13.49 14.65
C LYS A 37 -15.80 -12.75 15.03
N SER A 38 -14.65 -13.08 14.44
CA SER A 38 -13.54 -12.13 14.47
C SER A 38 -13.86 -11.04 13.45
N VAL A 39 -14.12 -9.82 13.92
CA VAL A 39 -14.03 -8.62 13.06
C VAL A 39 -12.71 -8.77 12.30
N LEU A 40 -12.78 -8.96 10.97
CA LEU A 40 -11.58 -9.05 10.14
C LEU A 40 -10.80 -7.76 10.38
N LYS A 41 -9.70 -7.87 11.14
CA LYS A 41 -8.88 -6.72 11.47
C LYS A 41 -8.36 -6.16 10.16
N GLU A 42 -8.54 -4.86 9.96
CA GLU A 42 -8.00 -4.18 8.79
C GLU A 42 -6.47 -4.35 8.77
N ASN A 43 -5.94 -4.75 7.62
CA ASN A 43 -4.50 -4.84 7.43
C ASN A 43 -3.90 -3.43 7.30
N THR A 44 -2.89 -3.12 8.11
CA THR A 44 -2.30 -1.78 8.20
C THR A 44 -0.80 -1.75 7.99
N GLU A 45 -0.12 -2.89 7.91
CA GLU A 45 1.34 -2.97 7.95
C GLU A 45 2.03 -2.17 6.84
N VAL A 46 1.44 -2.17 5.64
CA VAL A 46 1.95 -1.36 4.52
C VAL A 46 1.82 0.13 4.84
N PHE A 47 0.69 0.54 5.40
CA PHE A 47 0.47 1.93 5.82
C PHE A 47 1.37 2.33 6.98
N ASP A 48 1.62 1.43 7.92
CA ASP A 48 2.48 1.68 9.08
C ASP A 48 3.93 1.92 8.64
N ILE A 49 4.43 1.12 7.68
CA ILE A 49 5.77 1.29 7.10
C ILE A 49 5.86 2.58 6.27
N ILE A 50 4.85 2.87 5.46
CA ILE A 50 4.84 4.09 4.64
C ILE A 50 4.72 5.33 5.55
N ASP A 51 3.89 5.30 6.60
CA ASP A 51 3.78 6.40 7.57
C ASP A 51 5.10 6.60 8.33
N TRP A 52 5.81 5.52 8.67
CA TRP A 52 7.17 5.58 9.23
C TRP A 52 8.16 6.29 8.29
N LEU A 53 8.15 5.99 6.98
CA LEU A 53 9.02 6.67 6.00
C LEU A 53 8.82 8.19 6.02
N ARG A 54 7.57 8.64 6.16
CA ARG A 54 7.28 10.07 6.23
C ARG A 54 7.66 10.69 7.56
N ARG A 55 7.23 10.09 8.67
CA ARG A 55 7.35 10.69 10.00
C ARG A 55 8.76 10.63 10.54
N GLU A 56 9.42 9.50 10.37
CA GLU A 56 10.72 9.23 10.97
C GLU A 56 11.88 9.49 10.01
N LYS A 57 11.64 9.38 8.70
CA LYS A 57 12.68 9.52 7.66
C LYS A 57 12.47 10.70 6.71
N SER A 58 11.45 11.53 6.94
CA SER A 58 11.16 12.74 6.15
C SER A 58 11.00 12.51 4.64
N VAL A 59 10.63 11.30 4.24
CA VAL A 59 10.31 10.99 2.83
C VAL A 59 8.99 11.66 2.47
N GLY A 60 9.03 12.54 1.48
CA GLY A 60 7.88 13.27 0.96
C GLY A 60 7.32 12.71 -0.35
N SER A 61 8.13 11.96 -1.12
CA SER A 61 7.65 11.32 -2.35
C SER A 61 8.24 9.95 -2.64
N ILE A 62 7.48 9.14 -3.37
CA ILE A 62 7.86 7.81 -3.84
C ILE A 62 7.58 7.74 -5.33
N ILE A 63 8.61 7.57 -6.16
CA ILE A 63 8.42 7.50 -7.62
C ILE A 63 7.61 6.25 -7.98
N LYS A 64 8.06 5.05 -7.56
CA LYS A 64 7.34 3.79 -7.81
C LYS A 64 7.02 3.05 -6.52
N LEU A 65 5.74 2.74 -6.33
CA LEU A 65 5.22 1.97 -5.19
C LEU A 65 4.62 0.65 -5.68
N LYS A 66 5.18 -0.47 -5.22
CA LYS A 66 4.71 -1.82 -5.51
C LYS A 66 4.24 -2.56 -4.26
N VAL A 67 2.98 -2.98 -4.24
CA VAL A 67 2.38 -3.71 -3.12
C VAL A 67 1.64 -4.94 -3.64
N PRO A 68 2.14 -6.17 -3.38
CA PRO A 68 1.38 -7.39 -3.62
C PRO A 68 0.32 -7.55 -2.53
N ASP A 69 -0.87 -6.98 -2.77
CA ASP A 69 -2.00 -7.05 -1.83
C ASP A 69 -2.55 -8.48 -1.69
N ARG A 70 -3.31 -8.72 -0.61
CA ARG A 70 -3.93 -10.00 -0.28
C ARG A 70 -5.25 -10.16 -1.04
N MET A 71 -5.54 -11.38 -1.47
CA MET A 71 -6.84 -11.73 -2.04
C MET A 71 -7.94 -11.77 -0.97
N HIS A 72 -7.63 -12.33 0.19
CA HIS A 72 -8.52 -12.37 1.35
C HIS A 72 -8.19 -11.20 2.28
N ASN A 73 -9.18 -10.36 2.59
CA ASN A 73 -9.02 -9.15 3.40
C ASN A 73 -8.00 -8.13 2.82
N PRO A 74 -8.24 -7.57 1.62
CA PRO A 74 -7.33 -6.60 0.99
C PRO A 74 -7.27 -5.28 1.77
N HIS A 75 -6.25 -4.46 1.49
CA HIS A 75 -6.10 -3.15 2.13
C HIS A 75 -7.25 -2.20 1.81
N ASN A 76 -7.53 -1.24 2.69
CA ASN A 76 -8.58 -0.26 2.44
C ASN A 76 -8.24 0.68 1.26
N LYS A 77 -9.03 0.60 0.19
CA LYS A 77 -8.87 1.41 -1.03
C LYS A 77 -8.86 2.94 -0.82
N VAL A 78 -9.57 3.44 0.19
CA VAL A 78 -9.58 4.88 0.54
C VAL A 78 -8.24 5.25 1.17
N LYS A 79 -7.67 4.38 2.01
CA LYS A 79 -6.31 4.57 2.54
C LYS A 79 -5.26 4.48 1.44
N ILE A 80 -5.38 3.53 0.51
CA ILE A 80 -4.48 3.44 -0.66
C ILE A 80 -4.44 4.79 -1.39
N ALA A 81 -5.59 5.31 -1.81
CA ALA A 81 -5.66 6.59 -2.52
C ALA A 81 -5.11 7.77 -1.70
N LYS A 82 -5.39 7.78 -0.39
CA LYS A 82 -4.83 8.79 0.53
C LYS A 82 -3.30 8.78 0.54
N TYR A 83 -2.68 7.61 0.67
CA TYR A 83 -1.23 7.48 0.73
C TYR A 83 -0.56 7.74 -0.62
N VAL A 84 -1.15 7.27 -1.72
CA VAL A 84 -0.73 7.62 -3.09
C VAL A 84 -0.66 9.13 -3.29
N ARG A 85 -1.68 9.86 -2.80
CA ARG A 85 -1.69 11.33 -2.82
C ARG A 85 -0.59 11.95 -1.98
N ILE A 86 -0.47 11.49 -0.73
CA ILE A 86 0.49 12.04 0.24
C ILE A 86 1.92 11.95 -0.29
N PHE A 87 2.27 10.81 -0.89
CA PHE A 87 3.61 10.54 -1.40
C PHE A 87 3.79 10.89 -2.87
N ARG A 88 2.81 11.57 -3.49
CA ARG A 88 2.88 11.99 -4.90
C ARG A 88 3.35 10.87 -5.82
N VAL A 89 2.78 9.68 -5.65
CA VAL A 89 3.25 8.47 -6.34
C VAL A 89 3.05 8.62 -7.85
N GLU A 90 4.10 8.31 -8.62
CA GLU A 90 4.08 8.41 -10.09
C GLU A 90 3.77 7.08 -10.78
N VAL A 91 4.25 5.97 -10.23
CA VAL A 91 4.02 4.62 -10.72
C VAL A 91 3.39 3.79 -9.61
N LEU A 92 2.11 3.46 -9.77
CA LEU A 92 1.35 2.71 -8.78
C LEU A 92 1.10 1.27 -9.27
N ASP A 93 1.75 0.32 -8.60
CA ASP A 93 1.54 -1.11 -8.77
C ASP A 93 1.00 -1.72 -7.47
N TRP A 94 -0.28 -1.47 -7.17
CA TRP A 94 -0.94 -2.05 -6.01
C TRP A 94 -1.89 -3.15 -6.48
N ARG A 95 -1.63 -4.40 -6.08
CA ARG A 95 -2.39 -5.58 -6.55
C ARG A 95 -3.77 -5.72 -5.92
N PHE A 96 -4.55 -4.65 -5.91
CA PHE A 96 -5.92 -4.62 -5.44
C PHE A 96 -6.87 -4.93 -6.59
N LEU A 97 -7.74 -5.94 -6.42
CA LEU A 97 -8.70 -6.34 -7.46
C LEU A 97 -9.85 -5.32 -7.61
N ASP A 98 -10.18 -5.00 -8.85
CA ASP A 98 -11.30 -4.14 -9.25
C ASP A 98 -11.26 -2.74 -8.60
N LEU A 99 -10.05 -2.19 -8.49
CA LEU A 99 -9.83 -0.85 -7.98
C LEU A 99 -10.45 0.19 -8.94
N GLY A 100 -11.38 1.00 -8.43
CA GLY A 100 -12.05 2.03 -9.24
C GLY A 100 -11.17 3.25 -9.48
N LEU A 101 -11.12 3.72 -10.73
CA LEU A 101 -10.26 4.86 -11.12
C LEU A 101 -10.65 6.20 -10.48
N SER A 102 -11.94 6.40 -10.17
CA SER A 102 -12.42 7.63 -9.53
C SER A 102 -11.79 7.90 -8.15
N LEU A 103 -11.19 6.89 -7.52
CA LEU A 103 -10.41 7.06 -6.29
C LEU A 103 -9.18 7.94 -6.52
N PHE A 104 -8.69 8.02 -7.75
CA PHE A 104 -7.44 8.68 -8.11
C PHE A 104 -7.64 10.02 -8.84
N ASP A 105 -8.87 10.53 -8.97
CA ASP A 105 -9.14 11.80 -9.67
C ASP A 105 -8.30 12.96 -9.12
N LYS A 106 -8.09 13.00 -7.80
CA LYS A 106 -7.30 14.04 -7.13
C LYS A 106 -5.79 13.88 -7.27
N VAL A 107 -5.31 12.79 -7.86
CA VAL A 107 -3.88 12.47 -8.03
C VAL A 107 -3.51 12.10 -9.45
N LYS A 108 -4.46 12.14 -10.38
CA LYS A 108 -4.27 11.76 -11.79
C LYS A 108 -3.13 12.51 -12.45
N SER A 109 -2.90 13.78 -12.09
CA SER A 109 -1.79 14.58 -12.62
C SER A 109 -0.40 14.05 -12.22
N ASN A 110 -0.31 13.30 -11.12
CA ASN A 110 0.96 12.79 -10.61
C ASN A 110 1.25 11.39 -11.13
N ILE A 111 0.21 10.59 -11.38
CA ILE A 111 0.36 9.20 -11.83
C ILE A 111 0.67 9.17 -13.33
N ARG A 112 1.90 8.76 -13.67
CA ARG A 112 2.33 8.49 -15.05
C ARG A 112 2.01 7.06 -15.48
N GLU A 113 1.99 6.12 -14.53
CA GLU A 113 1.72 4.69 -14.81
C GLU A 113 0.88 4.07 -13.69
N LEU A 114 -0.20 3.38 -14.06
CA LEU A 114 -1.14 2.74 -13.14
C LEU A 114 -1.36 1.28 -13.57
N HIS A 115 -1.02 0.33 -12.70
CA HIS A 115 -1.33 -1.08 -12.93
C HIS A 115 -2.68 -1.42 -12.29
N LEU A 116 -3.61 -1.93 -13.11
CA LEU A 116 -4.94 -2.34 -12.67
C LEU A 116 -5.07 -3.86 -12.72
N TYR A 117 -5.73 -4.41 -11.71
CA TYR A 117 -5.99 -5.84 -11.59
C TYR A 117 -7.50 -6.06 -11.54
N SER A 118 -8.00 -6.99 -12.33
CA SER A 118 -9.44 -7.29 -12.39
C SER A 118 -9.71 -8.72 -11.95
N SER A 119 -10.80 -8.92 -11.20
CA SER A 119 -11.33 -10.25 -10.90
C SER A 119 -12.14 -10.86 -12.04
N GLY A 120 -12.22 -10.17 -13.19
CA GLY A 120 -13.21 -10.42 -14.26
C GLY A 120 -14.46 -9.54 -14.14
N LYS A 121 -14.62 -8.79 -13.04
CA LYS A 121 -15.63 -7.74 -12.93
C LYS A 121 -15.18 -6.50 -13.73
N ARG A 122 -16.08 -5.93 -14.53
CA ARG A 122 -15.81 -4.72 -15.34
C ARG A 122 -15.60 -3.44 -14.53
N ALA A 123 -15.61 -3.49 -13.20
CA ALA A 123 -15.48 -2.31 -12.33
C ALA A 123 -14.13 -1.58 -12.48
N ALA A 124 -13.07 -2.25 -12.92
CA ALA A 124 -11.80 -1.60 -13.24
C ALA A 124 -11.85 -0.78 -14.55
N ILE A 125 -12.77 -1.09 -15.48
CA ILE A 125 -12.79 -0.56 -16.86
C ILE A 125 -13.98 0.39 -17.11
N ARG A 126 -15.06 0.26 -16.35
CA ARG A 126 -16.25 1.13 -16.47
C ARG A 126 -16.07 2.36 -15.58
N HIS A 127 -15.60 3.46 -16.16
CA HIS A 127 -15.41 4.74 -15.48
C HIS A 127 -15.78 5.89 -16.40
#